data_AF-A0A8J7KM84-F1
#
_entry.id   AF-A0A8J7KM84-F1
#
_cell.length_a   1.000
_cell.length_b   1.000
_cell.length_c   1.000
_cell.angle_alpha   90.00
_cell.angle_beta   90.00
_cell.angle_gamma   90.00
#
_symmetry.space_group_name_H-M   'P 1'
#
loop_
_entity.id
_entity.type
_entity.pdbx_description
1 polymer ?
#
loop_
_entity_poly.entity_id
_entity_poly.type
_entity_poly.pdbx_seq_one_letter_code
_entity_poly.pdbx_strand_id
1 'polypeptide(L)'
;MNTDNNIFQLPAEIDLLFDNKKLDVLIYLVTMYHLAVNFRKRRFSLEQLLYYYSIIYFESHEINSPLIYKYLRDKKRVNEIMIYLENLHFIQIHGDIFTPINKLKISVTQRGIGAIDALESDSVEMYLNKIFIIIRDYPYETMSTRFNHLLYEGEF
;
A
#
# COMPACT_ATOMS: atom_id res chain seq x y z
N MET A 1 -24.49 -13.37 -39.92
CA MET A 1 -25.49 -12.52 -39.25
C MET A 1 -25.78 -13.11 -37.89
N ASN A 2 -25.71 -12.25 -36.86
CA ASN A 2 -26.05 -12.39 -35.43
C ASN A 2 -25.26 -13.44 -34.61
N THR A 3 -24.25 -13.07 -33.80
CA THR A 3 -24.20 -12.30 -32.53
C THR A 3 -24.92 -12.98 -31.36
N ASP A 4 -24.17 -13.74 -30.57
CA ASP A 4 -24.41 -13.93 -29.14
C ASP A 4 -23.08 -13.81 -28.39
N ASN A 5 -22.68 -12.55 -28.15
CA ASN A 5 -21.65 -12.18 -27.19
C ASN A 5 -22.24 -12.35 -25.78
N ASN A 6 -22.16 -13.57 -25.22
CA ASN A 6 -22.31 -13.75 -23.78
C ASN A 6 -21.02 -13.31 -23.09
N ILE A 7 -20.89 -12.00 -22.91
CA ILE A 7 -19.94 -11.39 -21.98
C ILE A 7 -20.42 -11.79 -20.59
N PHE A 8 -19.75 -12.78 -19.99
CA PHE A 8 -19.86 -13.04 -18.56
C PHE A 8 -19.33 -11.81 -17.80
N GLN A 9 -20.21 -10.83 -17.57
CA GLN A 9 -19.98 -9.84 -16.52
C GLN A 9 -20.17 -10.57 -15.19
N LEU A 10 -19.06 -10.87 -14.51
CA LEU A 10 -19.14 -11.30 -13.13
C LEU A 10 -19.78 -10.15 -12.31
N PRO A 11 -20.74 -10.44 -11.42
CA PRO A 11 -21.35 -9.42 -10.58
C PRO A 11 -20.31 -8.76 -9.69
N ALA A 12 -20.46 -7.45 -9.44
CA ALA A 12 -19.59 -6.67 -8.56
C ALA A 12 -19.46 -7.25 -7.13
N GLU A 13 -20.38 -8.14 -6.73
CA GLU A 13 -20.28 -8.89 -5.48
C GLU A 13 -19.16 -9.96 -5.47
N ILE A 14 -18.64 -10.39 -6.63
CA ILE A 14 -17.53 -11.36 -6.72
C ILE A 14 -16.15 -10.68 -6.63
N ASP A 15 -16.04 -9.38 -6.97
CA ASP A 15 -14.81 -8.61 -6.72
C ASP A 15 -14.55 -8.40 -5.21
N LEU A 16 -15.58 -8.49 -4.37
CA LEU A 16 -15.48 -8.50 -2.90
C LEU A 16 -15.02 -9.87 -2.33
N LEU A 17 -14.95 -10.93 -3.14
CA LEU A 17 -14.65 -12.30 -2.69
C LEU A 17 -13.15 -12.67 -2.71
N PHE A 18 -12.27 -11.83 -3.25
CA PHE A 18 -10.82 -12.07 -3.18
C PHE A 18 -10.14 -11.02 -2.31
N ASP A 19 -10.03 -11.31 -1.01
CA ASP A 19 -9.06 -10.72 -0.10
C ASP A 19 -7.65 -11.01 -0.66
N ASN A 20 -7.21 -10.20 -1.64
CA ASN A 20 -6.05 -10.50 -2.46
C ASN A 20 -4.77 -10.09 -1.73
N LYS A 21 -4.37 -10.90 -0.75
CA LYS A 21 -3.15 -10.71 0.05
C LYS A 21 -1.90 -10.48 -0.82
N LYS A 22 -1.84 -11.05 -2.03
CA LYS A 22 -0.72 -10.82 -2.95
C LYS A 22 -0.70 -9.39 -3.47
N LEU A 23 -1.87 -8.84 -3.80
CA LEU A 23 -2.01 -7.44 -4.20
C LEU A 23 -1.64 -6.51 -3.04
N ASP A 24 -2.14 -6.78 -1.83
CA ASP A 24 -1.77 -6.00 -0.63
C ASP A 24 -0.24 -5.97 -0.45
N VAL A 25 0.41 -7.14 -0.49
CA VAL A 25 1.87 -7.27 -0.40
C VAL A 25 2.58 -6.45 -1.48
N LEU A 26 2.10 -6.51 -2.73
CA LEU A 26 2.68 -5.74 -3.84
C LEU A 26 2.55 -4.24 -3.59
N ILE A 27 1.39 -3.75 -3.14
CA ILE A 27 1.17 -2.33 -2.86
C ILE A 27 2.12 -1.84 -1.77
N TYR A 28 2.29 -2.61 -0.69
CA TYR A 28 3.26 -2.29 0.35
C TYR A 28 4.68 -2.24 -0.21
N LEU A 29 5.09 -3.24 -1.01
CA LEU A 29 6.44 -3.27 -1.60
C LEU A 29 6.67 -2.10 -2.57
N VAL A 30 5.71 -1.78 -3.43
CA VAL A 30 5.78 -0.64 -4.37
C VAL A 30 5.85 0.69 -3.63
N THR A 31 5.03 0.86 -2.59
CA THR A 31 5.07 2.05 -1.74
C THR A 31 6.46 2.22 -1.13
N MET A 32 7.01 1.14 -0.57
CA MET A 32 8.34 1.14 0.01
C MET A 32 9.45 1.38 -1.03
N TYR A 33 9.31 0.82 -2.23
CA TYR A 33 10.21 1.04 -3.38
C TYR A 33 10.28 2.53 -3.71
N HIS A 34 9.14 3.20 -3.90
CA HIS A 34 9.14 4.63 -4.19
C HIS A 34 9.76 5.45 -3.06
N LEU A 35 9.41 5.14 -1.80
CA LEU A 35 10.01 5.80 -0.65
C LEU A 35 11.54 5.68 -0.65
N ALA A 36 12.07 4.50 -0.96
CA ALA A 36 13.51 4.24 -0.97
C ALA A 36 14.21 4.87 -2.19
N VAL A 37 13.69 4.67 -3.40
CA VAL A 37 14.34 5.01 -4.67
C VAL A 37 14.07 6.45 -5.08
N ASN A 38 12.80 6.84 -5.17
CA ASN A 38 12.42 8.16 -5.67
C ASN A 38 12.51 9.23 -4.58
N PHE A 39 12.10 8.92 -3.36
CA PHE A 39 12.09 9.87 -2.23
C PHE A 39 13.29 9.72 -1.28
N ARG A 40 14.23 8.82 -1.59
CA ARG A 40 15.51 8.62 -0.88
C ARG A 40 15.37 8.39 0.64
N LYS A 41 14.23 7.86 1.09
CA LYS A 41 13.99 7.51 2.49
C LYS A 41 14.63 6.16 2.80
N ARG A 42 15.71 6.19 3.59
CA ARG A 42 16.44 4.98 4.00
C ARG A 42 15.64 4.07 4.93
N ARG A 43 14.82 4.67 5.80
CA ARG A 43 14.03 3.97 6.82
C ARG A 43 12.69 4.65 7.00
N PHE A 44 11.63 3.87 7.18
CA PHE A 44 10.28 4.36 7.44
C PHE A 44 9.59 3.55 8.54
N SER A 45 8.60 4.13 9.22
CA SER A 45 7.82 3.44 10.27
C SER A 45 6.61 2.70 9.70
N LEU A 46 6.07 1.75 10.48
CA LEU A 46 4.78 1.12 10.17
C LEU A 46 3.64 2.13 10.00
N GLU A 47 3.62 3.18 10.83
CA GLU A 47 2.63 4.26 10.73
C GLU A 47 2.72 5.00 9.40
N GLN A 48 3.93 5.27 8.90
CA GLN A 48 4.13 5.87 7.59
C GLN A 48 3.59 4.98 6.46
N LEU A 49 3.80 3.67 6.56
CA LEU A 49 3.29 2.74 5.56
C LEU A 49 1.77 2.64 5.61
N LEU A 50 1.18 2.57 6.81
CA LEU A 50 -0.27 2.56 6.99
C LEU A 50 -0.93 3.84 6.47
N TYR A 51 -0.28 4.99 6.67
CA TYR A 51 -0.71 6.26 6.09
C TYR A 51 -0.79 6.16 4.57
N TYR A 52 0.32 5.83 3.90
CA TYR A 52 0.34 5.78 2.43
C TYR A 52 -0.61 4.73 1.88
N TYR A 53 -0.71 3.56 2.52
CA TYR A 53 -1.66 2.52 2.12
C TYR A 53 -3.11 3.01 2.17
N SER A 54 -3.45 3.80 3.18
CA SER A 54 -4.79 4.37 3.35
C SER A 54 -5.08 5.45 2.31
N ILE A 55 -4.12 6.32 2.03
CA ILE A 55 -4.24 7.34 0.98
C ILE A 55 -4.35 6.71 -0.41
N ILE A 56 -3.50 5.71 -0.72
CA ILE A 56 -3.55 4.99 -2.01
C ILE A 56 -4.93 4.37 -2.24
N TYR A 57 -5.53 3.82 -1.19
CA TYR A 57 -6.88 3.28 -1.27
C TYR A 57 -7.93 4.36 -1.52
N PHE A 58 -7.88 5.45 -0.77
CA PHE A 58 -8.79 6.59 -0.91
C PHE A 58 -8.79 7.13 -2.35
N GLU A 59 -7.61 7.46 -2.87
CA GLU A 59 -7.40 7.98 -4.23
C GLU A 59 -7.73 6.97 -5.34
N SER A 60 -7.82 5.68 -5.01
CA SER A 60 -8.11 4.63 -6.00
C SER A 60 -9.57 4.22 -6.08
N HIS A 61 -10.41 4.63 -5.12
CA HIS A 61 -11.78 4.13 -5.01
C HIS A 61 -12.83 5.24 -4.88
N GLU A 62 -12.45 6.53 -5.02
CA GLU A 62 -13.36 7.68 -4.94
C GLU A 62 -14.27 7.62 -3.69
N ILE A 63 -13.66 7.35 -2.54
CA ILE A 63 -14.41 7.06 -1.30
C ILE A 63 -14.67 8.33 -0.54
N ASN A 64 -15.95 8.68 -0.39
CA ASN A 64 -16.37 9.82 0.45
C ASN A 64 -16.55 9.45 1.94
N SER A 65 -16.48 8.15 2.28
CA SER A 65 -16.73 7.68 3.64
C SER A 65 -15.47 7.66 4.52
N PRO A 66 -15.62 7.80 5.85
CA PRO A 66 -14.50 7.72 6.80
C PRO A 66 -13.67 6.42 6.67
N LEU A 67 -12.35 6.55 6.65
CA LEU A 67 -11.43 5.41 6.45
C LEU A 67 -11.09 4.64 7.73
N ILE A 68 -11.55 5.06 8.92
CA ILE A 68 -11.11 4.50 10.21
C ILE A 68 -11.24 2.97 10.29
N TYR A 69 -12.33 2.39 9.80
CA TYR A 69 -12.52 0.93 9.86
C TYR A 69 -11.55 0.17 8.97
N LYS A 70 -11.25 0.71 7.78
CA LYS A 70 -10.23 0.16 6.91
C LYS A 70 -8.84 0.31 7.54
N TYR A 71 -8.50 1.49 8.02
CA TYR A 71 -7.22 1.75 8.67
C TYR A 71 -6.96 0.78 9.82
N LEU A 72 -7.97 0.54 10.68
CA LEU A 72 -7.87 -0.43 11.77
C LEU A 72 -7.74 -1.88 11.28
N ARG A 73 -8.37 -2.24 10.16
CA ARG A 73 -8.22 -3.55 9.52
C ARG A 73 -6.80 -3.72 8.98
N ASP A 74 -6.29 -2.74 8.25
CA ASP A 74 -4.95 -2.76 7.65
C ASP A 74 -3.87 -2.77 8.74
N LYS A 75 -4.07 -2.02 9.82
CA LYS A 75 -3.19 -2.03 11.01
C LYS A 75 -3.08 -3.42 11.65
N LYS A 76 -4.12 -4.24 11.58
CA LYS A 76 -4.05 -5.63 12.06
C LYS A 76 -3.25 -6.53 11.10
N ARG A 77 -3.34 -6.27 9.79
CA ARG A 77 -2.73 -7.09 8.73
C ARG A 77 -1.28 -6.74 8.43
N VAL A 78 -0.85 -5.50 8.69
CA VAL A 78 0.47 -5.02 8.29
C VAL A 78 1.60 -5.90 8.84
N ASN A 79 1.44 -6.47 10.03
CA ASN A 79 2.44 -7.37 10.61
C ASN A 79 2.64 -8.64 9.77
N GLU A 80 1.57 -9.25 9.27
CA GLU A 80 1.66 -10.43 8.38
C GLU A 80 2.38 -10.09 7.08
N ILE A 81 2.06 -8.92 6.50
CA ILE A 81 2.69 -8.43 5.26
C ILE A 81 4.18 -8.19 5.49
N MET A 82 4.56 -7.57 6.61
CA MET A 82 5.97 -7.33 6.94
C MET A 82 6.73 -8.65 7.12
N ILE A 83 6.16 -9.63 7.83
CA ILE A 83 6.78 -10.95 7.98
C ILE A 83 6.98 -11.62 6.62
N TYR A 84 5.97 -11.53 5.73
CA TYR A 84 6.06 -12.12 4.40
C TYR A 84 7.18 -11.48 3.56
N LEU A 85 7.24 -10.14 3.53
CA LEU A 85 8.26 -9.41 2.77
C LEU A 85 9.67 -9.60 3.34
N GLU A 86 9.82 -9.71 4.66
CA GLU A 86 11.10 -10.01 5.32
C GLU A 86 11.58 -11.42 4.96
N ASN A 87 10.68 -12.42 4.99
CA ASN A 87 10.99 -13.80 4.63
C ASN A 87 11.40 -13.96 3.15
N LEU A 88 10.87 -13.10 2.27
CA LEU A 88 11.31 -13.01 0.87
C LEU A 88 12.62 -12.23 0.70
N HIS A 89 13.17 -11.68 1.79
CA HIS A 89 14.33 -10.79 1.82
C HIS A 89 14.14 -9.52 0.99
N PHE A 90 12.91 -9.05 0.82
CA PHE A 90 12.60 -7.81 0.09
C PHE A 90 12.71 -6.57 0.99
N ILE A 91 12.49 -6.75 2.28
CA ILE A 91 12.68 -5.72 3.28
C ILE A 91 13.63 -6.19 4.38
N GLN A 92 14.04 -5.24 5.21
CA GLN A 92 14.73 -5.47 6.46
C GLN A 92 14.03 -4.69 7.58
N ILE A 93 13.63 -5.38 8.63
CA ILE A 93 13.09 -4.79 9.86
C ILE A 93 14.24 -4.47 10.82
N HIS A 94 14.32 -3.21 11.25
CA HIS A 94 15.29 -2.67 12.19
C HIS A 94 14.64 -2.50 13.56
N GLY A 95 15.07 -3.31 14.51
CA GLY A 95 14.66 -3.29 15.91
C GLY A 95 15.30 -4.45 16.67
N ASP A 96 15.18 -4.41 17.99
CA ASP A 96 15.58 -5.49 18.89
C ASP A 96 14.38 -5.98 19.71
N ILE A 97 14.62 -6.93 20.60
CA ILE A 97 13.59 -7.51 21.48
C ILE A 97 12.95 -6.50 22.44
N PHE A 98 13.59 -5.34 22.65
CA PHE A 98 13.09 -4.27 23.50
C PHE A 98 12.39 -3.17 22.71
N THR A 99 12.47 -3.21 21.38
CA THR A 99 11.89 -2.22 20.49
C THR A 99 10.39 -2.45 20.36
N PRO A 100 9.54 -1.51 20.81
CA PRO A 100 8.10 -1.62 20.60
C PRO A 100 7.76 -1.71 19.11
N ILE A 101 6.75 -2.50 18.74
CA ILE A 101 6.34 -2.72 17.34
C ILE A 101 6.12 -1.39 16.60
N ASN A 102 5.45 -0.42 17.22
CA ASN A 102 5.19 0.89 16.61
C ASN A 102 6.45 1.75 16.42
N LYS A 103 7.58 1.38 17.02
CA LYS A 103 8.87 2.06 16.85
C LYS A 103 9.82 1.34 15.89
N LEU A 104 9.45 0.15 15.40
CA LEU A 104 10.22 -0.56 14.38
C LEU A 104 10.39 0.32 13.14
N LYS A 105 11.57 0.23 12.54
CA LYS A 105 11.88 0.88 11.27
C LYS A 105 12.10 -0.16 10.20
N ILE A 106 11.72 0.14 8.98
CA ILE A 106 11.80 -0.79 7.85
C ILE A 106 12.61 -0.12 6.75
N SER A 107 13.42 -0.90 6.04
CA SER A 107 14.09 -0.49 4.81
C SER A 107 13.86 -1.52 3.71
N VAL A 108 13.84 -1.09 2.45
CA VAL A 108 13.85 -2.02 1.31
C VAL A 108 15.26 -2.51 1.05
N THR A 109 15.42 -3.80 0.76
CA THR A 109 16.70 -4.37 0.35
C THR A 109 16.94 -4.15 -1.15
N GLN A 110 18.17 -4.36 -1.62
CA GLN A 110 18.43 -4.37 -3.07
C GLN A 110 17.63 -5.44 -3.81
N ARG A 111 17.35 -6.58 -3.15
CA ARG A 111 16.50 -7.64 -3.71
C ARG A 111 15.05 -7.17 -3.87
N GLY A 112 14.51 -6.45 -2.89
CA GLY A 112 13.16 -5.89 -2.97
C GLY A 112 13.03 -4.82 -4.07
N ILE A 113 14.06 -3.99 -4.24
CA ILE A 113 14.15 -3.02 -5.34
C ILE A 113 14.16 -3.75 -6.69
N GLY A 114 15.10 -4.69 -6.87
CA GLY A 114 15.21 -5.45 -8.11
C GLY A 114 13.97 -6.29 -8.45
N ALA A 115 13.19 -6.71 -7.45
CA ALA A 115 11.93 -7.41 -7.67
C ALA A 115 10.86 -6.53 -8.32
N ILE A 116 10.85 -5.22 -8.02
CA ILE A 116 9.96 -4.26 -8.68
C ILE A 116 10.50 -3.87 -10.05
N ASP A 117 11.81 -3.62 -10.17
CA ASP A 117 12.45 -3.25 -11.43
C ASP A 117 12.32 -4.34 -12.51
N ALA A 118 12.23 -5.62 -12.10
CA ALA A 118 12.03 -6.75 -13.00
C ALA A 118 10.58 -6.92 -13.50
N LEU A 119 9.62 -6.11 -13.03
CA LEU A 119 8.24 -6.16 -13.50
C LEU A 119 8.10 -5.39 -14.81
N GLU A 120 8.31 -6.07 -15.93
CA GLU A 120 8.15 -5.50 -17.27
C GLU A 120 6.69 -5.64 -17.75
N SER A 121 5.87 -4.61 -17.49
CA SER A 121 4.50 -4.52 -17.99
C SER A 121 3.98 -3.09 -17.96
N ASP A 122 3.39 -2.61 -19.06
CA ASP A 122 2.79 -1.27 -19.16
C ASP A 122 1.76 -1.00 -18.06
N SER A 123 0.97 -2.03 -17.71
CA SER A 123 -0.02 -1.94 -16.63
C SER A 123 0.62 -1.77 -15.26
N VAL A 124 1.80 -2.37 -15.04
CA VAL A 124 2.56 -2.22 -13.80
C VAL A 124 3.22 -0.85 -13.77
N GLU A 125 3.80 -0.39 -14.87
CA GLU A 125 4.39 0.95 -14.94
C GLU A 125 3.35 2.05 -14.67
N MET A 126 2.16 1.93 -15.25
CA MET A 126 1.05 2.85 -14.96
C MET A 126 0.68 2.83 -13.47
N TYR A 127 0.69 1.66 -12.84
CA TYR A 127 0.40 1.50 -11.42
C TYR A 127 1.49 2.10 -10.51
N LEU A 128 2.77 1.87 -10.83
CA LEU A 128 3.92 2.48 -10.17
C LEU A 128 3.83 4.02 -10.25
N ASN A 129 3.57 4.55 -11.44
CA ASN A 129 3.42 5.99 -11.66
C ASN A 129 2.26 6.58 -10.85
N LYS A 130 1.12 5.87 -10.76
CA LYS A 130 -0.01 6.29 -9.92
C LYS A 130 0.40 6.39 -8.45
N ILE A 131 1.07 5.37 -7.91
CA ILE A 131 1.51 5.39 -6.50
C ILE A 131 2.57 6.47 -6.27
N PHE A 132 3.50 6.66 -7.20
CA PHE A 132 4.49 7.74 -7.13
C PHE A 132 3.82 9.13 -7.00
N ILE A 133 2.83 9.42 -7.85
CA ILE A 133 2.07 10.67 -7.84
C ILE A 133 1.39 10.86 -6.48
N ILE A 134 0.72 9.82 -5.98
CA ILE A 134 0.05 9.87 -4.68
C ILE A 134 1.03 10.16 -3.54
N ILE A 135 2.18 9.46 -3.48
CA ILE A 135 3.18 9.70 -2.42
C ILE A 135 3.75 11.12 -2.50
N ARG A 136 3.92 11.65 -3.71
CA ARG A 136 4.40 13.03 -3.94
C ARG A 136 3.39 14.06 -3.44
N ASP A 137 2.11 13.87 -3.75
CA ASP A 137 1.05 14.84 -3.51
C ASP A 137 0.51 14.77 -2.06
N TYR A 138 0.74 13.64 -1.39
CA TYR A 138 0.36 13.38 -0.01
C TYR A 138 1.59 13.05 0.85
N PRO A 139 2.48 14.02 1.13
CA PRO A 139 3.65 13.76 1.96
C PRO A 139 3.22 13.35 3.37
N TYR A 140 3.87 12.32 3.92
CA TYR A 140 3.61 11.92 5.31
C TYR A 140 3.93 13.06 6.29
N GLU A 141 2.92 13.48 7.02
CA GLU A 141 3.00 14.44 8.11
C GLU A 141 2.47 13.81 9.40
N THR A 142 3.28 13.83 10.45
CA THR A 142 2.88 13.36 11.78
C THR A 142 1.70 14.20 12.27
N MET A 143 0.62 13.57 12.72
CA MET A 143 -0.61 14.27 13.16
C MET A 143 -1.28 15.13 12.08
N SER A 144 -1.20 14.72 10.80
CA SER A 144 -1.88 15.42 9.70
C SER A 144 -3.37 15.60 10.00
N THR A 145 -3.81 16.86 10.12
CA THR A 145 -5.23 17.23 10.30
C THR A 145 -6.07 16.68 9.16
N ARG A 146 -5.54 16.72 7.93
CA ARG A 146 -6.18 16.16 6.74
C ARG A 146 -6.37 14.65 6.87
N PHE A 147 -5.35 13.92 7.32
CA PHE A 147 -5.48 12.47 7.48
C PHE A 147 -6.47 12.11 8.59
N ASN A 148 -6.47 12.85 9.70
CA ASN A 148 -7.47 12.64 10.75
C ASN A 148 -8.89 12.91 10.22
N HIS A 149 -9.09 13.97 9.42
CA HIS A 149 -10.36 14.21 8.75
C HIS A 149 -10.75 13.05 7.82
N LEU A 150 -9.83 12.56 6.98
CA LEU A 150 -10.06 11.38 6.13
C LEU A 150 -10.43 10.13 6.94
N LEU A 151 -9.79 9.92 8.09
CA LEU A 151 -10.06 8.76 8.94
C LEU A 151 -11.45 8.82 9.57
N TYR A 152 -11.86 9.97 10.12
CA TYR A 152 -13.02 10.06 10.99
C TYR A 152 -14.24 10.75 10.37
N GLU A 153 -14.04 11.61 9.38
CA GLU A 153 -15.06 12.47 8.79
C GLU A 153 -15.32 12.16 7.29
N GLY A 154 -14.31 11.73 6.54
CA GLY A 154 -14.39 11.43 5.09
C GLY A 154 -14.02 12.64 4.20
N GLU A 155 -14.33 12.60 2.90
CA GLU A 155 -14.39 13.79 2.04
C GLU A 155 -15.84 13.97 1.57
N PHE A 156 -16.37 15.19 1.68
CA PHE A 156 -17.73 15.55 1.25
C PHE A 156 -17.70 16.31 -0.07
#